data_AF-X0WT69-F1
#
_entry.id   AF-X0WT69-F1
#
_cell.length_a   1.000
_cell.length_b   1.000
_cell.length_c   1.000
_cell.angle_alpha   90.00
_cell.angle_beta   90.00
_cell.angle_gamma   90.00
#
_symmetry.space_group_name_H-M   'P 1'
#
loop_
_entity.id
_entity.type
_entity.pdbx_description
1 polymer ?
#
loop_
_entity_poly.entity_id
_entity_poly.type
_entity_poly.pdbx_seq_one_letter_code
_entity_poly.pdbx_strand_id
1 'polypeptide(L)'
;FEEWLKEQDFYEDDEEYGILFEKLCDQRSQRRIYIEECVKDAKPSWGYIYLANIIAHNYFNVTFTPNFDDLLNEACCLYADLKPIVCAHDSAVAGIRITSARPKIIKLHGDFLYDTIKNTVRETETLEENMREKFKQFSKEYGLVVVGYGGNDRSIIDILDMMLKSVGYFPNGLYWCIRKEGKVSKKLDRLMRRENTYHIKIENFDEFMAELHEKLGLTLPDTVRDPYKAITEKLNTFILPKEKVEHPIIKKDITELEKQ
;
A
#
# COMPACT_ATOMS: atom_id res chain seq x y z
N PHE A 1 -20.82 -22.49 4.82
CA PHE A 1 -19.41 -22.25 4.49
C PHE A 1 -18.54 -22.31 5.74
N GLU A 2 -18.83 -21.52 6.78
CA GLU A 2 -18.04 -21.52 8.03
C GLU A 2 -17.95 -22.88 8.73
N GLU A 3 -19.02 -23.66 8.77
CA GLU A 3 -19.00 -25.01 9.36
C GLU A 3 -18.09 -25.95 8.58
N TRP A 4 -18.19 -25.93 7.24
CA TRP A 4 -17.30 -26.69 6.36
C TRP A 4 -15.83 -26.28 6.54
N LEU A 5 -15.56 -24.97 6.69
CA LEU A 5 -14.21 -24.46 6.87
C LEU A 5 -13.58 -24.97 8.17
N LYS A 6 -14.35 -25.00 9.26
CA LYS A 6 -13.91 -25.53 10.57
C LYS A 6 -13.58 -27.02 10.56
N GLU A 7 -14.11 -27.77 9.59
CA GLU A 7 -13.83 -29.20 9.41
C GLU A 7 -12.56 -29.47 8.59
N GLN A 8 -11.96 -28.43 8.00
CA GLN A 8 -10.75 -28.59 7.18
C GLN A 8 -9.50 -28.70 8.04
N ASP A 9 -8.54 -29.49 7.58
CA ASP A 9 -7.23 -29.69 8.21
C ASP A 9 -6.34 -28.44 8.21
N PHE A 10 -6.60 -27.52 7.29
CA PHE A 10 -5.90 -26.24 7.16
C PHE A 10 -6.60 -25.06 7.86
N TYR A 11 -7.65 -25.31 8.65
CA TYR A 11 -8.36 -24.24 9.37
C TYR A 11 -7.49 -23.61 10.47
N GLU A 12 -7.44 -22.28 10.52
CA GLU A 12 -6.53 -21.47 11.34
C GLU A 12 -5.02 -21.69 11.04
N ASP A 13 -4.68 -22.33 9.93
CA ASP A 13 -3.28 -22.43 9.48
C ASP A 13 -2.79 -21.09 8.92
N ASP A 14 -1.49 -20.80 9.06
CA ASP A 14 -0.90 -19.57 8.52
C ASP A 14 -1.09 -19.46 6.99
N GLU A 15 -1.18 -20.61 6.28
CA GLU A 15 -1.39 -20.72 4.84
C GLU A 15 -2.87 -20.88 4.42
N GLU A 16 -3.83 -20.82 5.37
CA GLU A 16 -5.27 -21.00 5.12
C GLU A 16 -5.77 -20.18 3.92
N TYR A 17 -5.38 -18.90 3.86
CA TYR A 17 -5.73 -18.00 2.76
C TYR A 17 -5.31 -18.53 1.39
N GLY A 18 -4.05 -18.95 1.28
CA GLY A 18 -3.49 -19.44 0.01
C GLY A 18 -4.14 -20.74 -0.42
N ILE A 19 -4.39 -21.65 0.52
CA ILE A 19 -5.05 -22.93 0.29
C ILE A 19 -6.51 -22.73 -0.15
N LEU A 20 -7.23 -21.78 0.46
CA LEU A 20 -8.60 -21.45 0.05
C LEU A 20 -8.65 -20.86 -1.36
N PHE A 21 -7.72 -19.97 -1.70
CA PHE A 21 -7.64 -19.42 -3.06
C PHE A 21 -7.35 -20.51 -4.10
N GLU A 22 -6.47 -21.48 -3.80
CA GLU A 22 -6.21 -22.64 -4.67
C GLU A 22 -7.47 -23.49 -4.87
N LYS A 23 -8.27 -23.72 -3.82
CA LYS A 23 -9.47 -24.56 -3.87
C LYS A 23 -10.67 -23.89 -4.53
N LEU A 24 -10.90 -22.60 -4.24
CA LEU A 24 -12.10 -21.87 -4.68
C LEU A 24 -11.90 -21.18 -6.04
N CYS A 25 -10.66 -20.84 -6.38
CA CYS A 25 -10.31 -20.06 -7.56
C CYS A 25 -9.03 -20.61 -8.20
N ASP A 26 -9.08 -21.86 -8.67
CA ASP A 26 -7.94 -22.55 -9.28
C ASP A 26 -7.37 -21.80 -10.51
N GLN A 27 -8.24 -21.16 -11.30
CA GLN A 27 -7.81 -20.36 -12.45
C GLN A 27 -7.45 -18.93 -12.07
N ARG A 28 -6.36 -18.40 -12.65
CA ARG A 28 -5.91 -17.00 -12.48
C ARG A 28 -7.01 -15.97 -12.78
N SER A 29 -7.80 -16.22 -13.82
CA SER A 29 -8.93 -15.37 -14.20
C SER A 29 -10.01 -15.30 -13.12
N GLN A 30 -10.32 -16.43 -12.47
CA GLN A 30 -11.30 -16.48 -11.38
C GLN A 30 -10.82 -15.70 -10.15
N ARG A 31 -9.53 -15.86 -9.78
CA ARG A 31 -8.92 -15.08 -8.69
C ARG A 31 -9.03 -13.60 -8.94
N ARG A 32 -8.68 -13.17 -10.16
CA ARG A 32 -8.78 -11.77 -10.57
C ARG A 32 -10.21 -11.24 -10.42
N ILE A 33 -11.20 -11.93 -10.99
CA ILE A 33 -12.61 -11.49 -10.92
C ILE A 33 -13.07 -11.39 -9.46
N TYR A 34 -12.71 -12.37 -8.63
CA TYR A 34 -13.07 -12.36 -7.21
C TYR A 34 -12.46 -11.15 -6.49
N ILE A 35 -11.16 -10.90 -6.66
CA ILE A 35 -10.48 -9.75 -6.04
C ILE A 35 -11.06 -8.43 -6.56
N GLU A 36 -11.32 -8.33 -7.87
CA GLU A 36 -11.93 -7.14 -8.48
C GLU A 36 -13.29 -6.82 -7.85
N GLU A 37 -14.14 -7.81 -7.66
CA GLU A 37 -15.43 -7.63 -6.96
C GLU A 37 -15.25 -7.25 -5.48
N CYS A 38 -14.22 -7.78 -4.80
CA CYS A 38 -13.92 -7.39 -3.42
C CYS A 38 -13.46 -5.93 -3.27
N VAL A 39 -12.74 -5.38 -4.26
CA VAL A 39 -12.15 -4.03 -4.17
C VAL A 39 -12.97 -2.94 -4.87
N LYS A 40 -13.92 -3.33 -5.73
CA LYS A 40 -14.70 -2.42 -6.60
C LYS A 40 -15.28 -1.17 -5.92
N ASP A 41 -15.87 -1.35 -4.74
CA ASP A 41 -16.53 -0.27 -3.99
C ASP A 41 -15.72 0.17 -2.75
N ALA A 42 -14.49 -0.34 -2.61
CA ALA A 42 -13.62 0.03 -1.51
C ALA A 42 -13.23 1.51 -1.62
N LYS A 43 -13.15 2.18 -0.47
CA LYS A 43 -12.75 3.59 -0.39
C LYS A 43 -11.68 3.77 0.67
N PRO A 44 -10.75 4.72 0.48
CA PRO A 44 -9.73 4.97 1.49
C PRO A 44 -10.37 5.38 2.82
N SER A 45 -10.01 4.67 3.89
CA SER A 45 -10.39 5.03 5.26
C SER A 45 -9.62 6.26 5.76
N TRP A 46 -9.89 6.69 6.99
CA TRP A 46 -9.20 7.83 7.60
C TRP A 46 -7.69 7.61 7.71
N GLY A 47 -7.24 6.38 7.97
CA GLY A 47 -5.82 6.05 8.03
C GLY A 47 -5.08 6.38 6.73
N TYR A 48 -5.73 6.19 5.58
CA TYR A 48 -5.14 6.55 4.29
C TYR A 48 -5.05 8.07 4.07
N ILE A 49 -5.99 8.86 4.61
CA ILE A 49 -5.92 10.33 4.57
C ILE A 49 -4.67 10.80 5.32
N TYR A 50 -4.48 10.29 6.54
CA TYR A 50 -3.30 10.59 7.35
C TYR A 50 -2.01 10.13 6.67
N LEU A 51 -1.98 8.89 6.17
CA LEU A 51 -0.81 8.33 5.49
C LEU A 51 -0.44 9.14 4.23
N ALA A 52 -1.41 9.48 3.39
CA ALA A 52 -1.18 10.31 2.20
C ALA A 52 -0.59 11.68 2.57
N ASN A 53 -1.09 12.29 3.66
CA ASN A 53 -0.55 13.55 4.15
C ASN A 53 0.87 13.42 4.72
N ILE A 54 1.16 12.34 5.45
CA ILE A 54 2.52 12.05 5.95
C ILE A 54 3.50 11.87 4.78
N ILE A 55 3.09 11.19 3.70
CA ILE A 55 3.86 11.06 2.46
C ILE A 55 4.09 12.43 1.81
N ALA A 56 3.07 13.31 1.80
CA ALA A 56 3.19 14.67 1.24
C ALA A 56 4.26 15.51 1.94
N HIS A 57 4.46 15.27 3.23
CA HIS A 57 5.48 15.91 4.04
C HIS A 57 6.84 15.17 4.01
N ASN A 58 7.00 14.18 3.14
CA ASN A 58 8.24 13.42 2.90
C ASN A 58 8.77 12.60 4.08
N TYR A 59 7.94 12.31 5.09
CA TYR A 59 8.32 11.37 6.16
C TYR A 59 8.41 9.93 5.65
N PHE A 60 7.54 9.57 4.70
CA PHE A 60 7.60 8.32 3.94
C PHE A 60 7.62 8.61 2.45
N ASN A 61 8.43 7.86 1.71
CA ASN A 61 8.59 8.05 0.28
C ASN A 61 8.51 6.73 -0.52
N VAL A 62 8.59 5.58 0.16
CA VAL A 62 8.49 4.26 -0.45
C VAL A 62 7.54 3.42 0.37
N THR A 63 6.49 2.91 -0.27
CA THR A 63 5.56 1.96 0.31
C THR A 63 5.68 0.64 -0.45
N PHE A 64 5.87 -0.45 0.28
CA PHE A 64 5.70 -1.79 -0.23
C PHE A 64 4.37 -2.32 0.27
N THR A 65 3.55 -2.90 -0.61
CA THR A 65 2.25 -3.45 -0.22
C THR A 65 2.03 -4.82 -0.88
N PRO A 66 1.56 -5.84 -0.15
CA PRO A 66 1.05 -7.06 -0.75
C PRO A 66 -0.38 -6.89 -1.28
N ASN A 67 -1.07 -5.80 -0.94
CA ASN A 67 -2.45 -5.60 -1.35
C ASN A 67 -2.58 -5.35 -2.85
N PHE A 68 -3.72 -5.78 -3.39
CA PHE A 68 -4.06 -5.62 -4.80
C PHE A 68 -4.79 -4.31 -5.09
N ASP A 69 -5.42 -3.67 -4.09
CA ASP A 69 -6.21 -2.44 -4.25
C ASP A 69 -5.36 -1.18 -4.58
N ASP A 70 -6.04 -0.10 -4.96
CA ASP A 70 -5.42 1.20 -5.28
C ASP A 70 -5.68 2.28 -4.22
N LEU A 71 -6.16 1.92 -3.03
CA LEU A 71 -6.65 2.88 -2.03
C LEU A 71 -5.59 3.90 -1.60
N LEU A 72 -4.32 3.48 -1.49
CA LEU A 72 -3.24 4.41 -1.18
C LEU A 72 -2.95 5.39 -2.32
N ASN A 73 -2.98 4.92 -3.56
CA ASN A 73 -2.77 5.77 -4.72
C ASN A 73 -3.92 6.78 -4.88
N GLU A 74 -5.16 6.32 -4.68
CA GLU A 74 -6.35 7.17 -4.65
C GLU A 74 -6.26 8.23 -3.55
N ALA A 75 -5.89 7.83 -2.32
CA ALA A 75 -5.75 8.76 -1.21
C ALA A 75 -4.67 9.82 -1.48
N CYS A 76 -3.53 9.43 -2.06
CA CYS A 76 -2.48 10.34 -2.49
C CYS A 76 -3.01 11.39 -3.49
N CYS A 77 -3.78 10.96 -4.49
CA CYS A 77 -4.33 11.85 -5.52
C CYS A 77 -5.44 12.76 -4.97
N LEU A 78 -6.36 12.19 -4.18
CA LEU A 78 -7.55 12.88 -3.68
C LEU A 78 -7.21 13.88 -2.58
N TYR A 79 -6.40 13.47 -1.60
CA TYR A 79 -6.22 14.23 -0.36
C TYR A 79 -4.87 14.96 -0.27
N ALA A 80 -3.85 14.53 -1.00
CA ALA A 80 -2.51 15.08 -0.87
C ALA A 80 -1.98 15.76 -2.15
N ASP A 81 -2.76 15.74 -3.24
CA ASP A 81 -2.35 16.18 -4.58
C ASP A 81 -1.04 15.55 -5.08
N LEU A 82 -0.76 14.33 -4.61
CA LEU A 82 0.42 13.57 -4.97
C LEU A 82 0.13 12.61 -6.11
N LYS A 83 1.14 12.37 -6.94
CA LYS A 83 1.10 11.36 -8.01
C LYS A 83 2.24 10.37 -7.82
N PRO A 84 2.10 9.36 -6.95
CA PRO A 84 3.12 8.34 -6.74
C PRO A 84 3.45 7.57 -8.03
N ILE A 85 4.63 6.96 -8.07
CA ILE A 85 4.94 5.93 -9.07
C ILE A 85 4.38 4.62 -8.54
N VAL A 86 3.39 4.04 -9.23
CA VAL A 86 2.80 2.74 -8.88
C VAL A 86 3.47 1.65 -9.69
N CYS A 87 3.89 0.57 -9.02
CA CYS A 87 4.66 -0.52 -9.62
C CYS A 87 4.00 -1.84 -9.28
N ALA A 88 3.22 -2.35 -10.22
CA ALA A 88 2.49 -3.61 -10.09
C ALA A 88 3.23 -4.83 -10.66
N HIS A 89 4.33 -4.61 -11.41
CA HIS A 89 5.04 -5.67 -12.11
C HIS A 89 6.55 -5.60 -11.87
N ASP A 90 7.19 -6.76 -11.91
CA ASP A 90 8.63 -6.89 -11.71
C ASP A 90 9.44 -6.09 -12.74
N SER A 91 9.02 -6.10 -14.01
CA SER A 91 9.67 -5.30 -15.06
C SER A 91 9.56 -3.78 -14.82
N ALA A 92 8.43 -3.33 -14.26
CA ALA A 92 8.19 -1.91 -14.00
C ALA A 92 9.08 -1.37 -12.87
N VAL A 93 9.42 -2.21 -11.88
CA VAL A 93 10.21 -1.77 -10.73
C VAL A 93 11.70 -1.66 -11.03
N ALA A 94 12.21 -2.38 -12.04
CA ALA A 94 13.64 -2.45 -12.38
C ALA A 94 14.27 -1.05 -12.59
N GLY A 95 13.60 -0.18 -13.34
CA GLY A 95 14.07 1.16 -13.69
C GLY A 95 13.94 2.20 -12.57
N ILE A 96 13.34 1.85 -11.42
CA ILE A 96 12.98 2.83 -10.40
C ILE A 96 14.14 3.06 -9.45
N ARG A 97 14.51 4.33 -9.30
CA ARG A 97 15.48 4.75 -8.28
C ARG A 97 14.78 4.90 -6.94
N ILE A 98 14.94 3.94 -6.03
CA ILE A 98 14.33 3.93 -4.69
C ILE A 98 14.53 5.24 -3.93
N THR A 99 15.74 5.80 -3.98
CA THR A 99 16.10 7.02 -3.24
C THR A 99 15.62 8.33 -3.88
N SER A 100 14.89 8.30 -5.01
CA SER A 100 14.40 9.53 -5.65
C SER A 100 13.27 10.17 -4.84
N ALA A 101 13.10 11.49 -4.90
CA ALA A 101 12.13 12.22 -4.06
C ALA A 101 10.65 11.92 -4.36
N ARG A 102 10.32 11.41 -5.55
CA ARG A 102 8.92 11.12 -5.90
C ARG A 102 8.41 9.89 -5.14
N PRO A 103 7.23 9.95 -4.48
CA PRO A 103 6.67 8.80 -3.77
C PRO A 103 6.50 7.57 -4.66
N LYS A 104 6.67 6.38 -4.06
CA LYS A 104 6.58 5.08 -4.76
C LYS A 104 5.67 4.14 -4.00
N ILE A 105 4.80 3.45 -4.74
CA ILE A 105 3.96 2.37 -4.25
C ILE A 105 4.34 1.12 -5.04
N ILE A 106 4.99 0.17 -4.37
CA ILE A 106 5.48 -1.07 -4.98
C ILE A 106 4.59 -2.20 -4.49
N LYS A 107 3.78 -2.77 -5.40
CA LYS A 107 2.82 -3.83 -5.11
C LYS A 107 3.50 -5.19 -5.30
N LEU A 108 3.90 -5.82 -4.21
CA LEU A 108 4.76 -7.01 -4.17
C LEU A 108 4.09 -8.26 -4.73
N HIS A 109 2.77 -8.36 -4.57
CA HIS A 109 1.98 -9.49 -5.02
C HIS A 109 1.23 -9.23 -6.32
N GLY A 110 1.48 -8.09 -6.96
CA GLY A 110 0.82 -7.69 -8.20
C GLY A 110 -0.40 -6.82 -7.96
N ASP A 111 -1.26 -6.76 -8.96
CA ASP A 111 -2.39 -5.85 -9.04
C ASP A 111 -3.57 -6.53 -9.73
N PHE A 112 -4.78 -6.32 -9.22
CA PHE A 112 -6.00 -6.98 -9.70
C PHE A 112 -6.31 -6.68 -11.16
N LEU A 113 -5.76 -5.60 -11.73
CA LEU A 113 -5.90 -5.26 -13.14
C LEU A 113 -5.19 -6.24 -14.08
N TYR A 114 -4.38 -7.16 -13.55
CA TYR A 114 -3.57 -8.11 -14.30
C TYR A 114 -3.72 -9.55 -13.80
N ASP A 115 -3.30 -10.53 -14.59
CA ASP A 115 -3.36 -11.97 -14.29
C ASP A 115 -2.12 -12.48 -13.52
N THR A 116 -1.30 -11.55 -13.00
CA THR A 116 -0.04 -11.82 -12.30
C THR A 116 -0.17 -11.69 -10.78
N ILE A 117 -1.39 -11.61 -10.25
CA ILE A 117 -1.65 -11.58 -8.81
C ILE A 117 -1.15 -12.87 -8.13
N LYS A 118 -0.57 -12.71 -6.94
CA LYS A 118 0.00 -13.81 -6.15
C LYS A 118 -0.87 -14.04 -4.92
N ASN A 119 -1.73 -15.06 -4.96
CA ASN A 119 -2.63 -15.40 -3.85
C ASN A 119 -2.35 -16.78 -3.27
N THR A 120 -1.90 -17.71 -4.11
CA THR A 120 -1.72 -19.12 -3.73
C THR A 120 -0.42 -19.34 -2.95
N VAL A 121 -0.30 -20.50 -2.29
CA VAL A 121 0.93 -20.85 -1.54
C VAL A 121 2.11 -20.88 -2.49
N ARG A 122 1.93 -21.50 -3.67
CA ARG A 122 2.94 -21.57 -4.73
C ARG A 122 3.34 -20.19 -5.27
N GLU A 123 2.39 -19.31 -5.48
CA GLU A 123 2.67 -17.96 -6.01
C GLU A 123 3.38 -17.06 -4.99
N THR A 124 3.22 -17.33 -3.70
CA THR A 124 3.82 -16.55 -2.60
C THR A 124 5.03 -17.25 -1.96
N GLU A 125 5.65 -18.21 -2.65
CA GLU A 125 6.90 -18.84 -2.21
C GLU A 125 8.08 -17.86 -2.24
N THR A 126 8.19 -17.06 -3.31
CA THR A 126 9.31 -16.14 -3.52
C THR A 126 8.85 -14.85 -4.20
N LEU A 127 9.45 -13.71 -3.82
CA LEU A 127 9.32 -12.49 -4.64
C LEU A 127 10.12 -12.63 -5.94
N GLU A 128 9.62 -11.96 -6.97
CA GLU A 128 10.32 -11.83 -8.24
C GLU A 128 11.63 -11.04 -8.09
N GLU A 129 12.54 -11.24 -9.04
CA GLU A 129 13.92 -10.80 -8.94
C GLU A 129 14.06 -9.29 -8.73
N ASN A 130 13.44 -8.48 -9.59
CA ASN A 130 13.60 -7.03 -9.54
C ASN A 130 12.91 -6.46 -8.28
N MET A 131 11.75 -6.97 -7.90
CA MET A 131 11.08 -6.59 -6.65
C MET A 131 11.96 -6.88 -5.44
N ARG A 132 12.53 -8.09 -5.37
CA ARG A 132 13.44 -8.49 -4.30
C ARG A 132 14.67 -7.59 -4.25
N GLU A 133 15.31 -7.32 -5.38
CA GLU A 133 16.50 -6.46 -5.41
C GLU A 133 16.18 -5.01 -5.02
N LYS A 134 15.00 -4.49 -5.40
CA LYS A 134 14.55 -3.16 -4.97
C LYS A 134 14.25 -3.10 -3.49
N PHE A 135 13.68 -4.17 -2.93
CA PHE A 135 13.44 -4.25 -1.50
C PHE A 135 14.76 -4.29 -0.70
N LYS A 136 15.76 -5.05 -1.18
CA LYS A 136 17.12 -5.03 -0.61
C LYS A 136 17.80 -3.67 -0.74
N GLN A 137 17.65 -2.99 -1.87
CA GLN A 137 18.20 -1.64 -2.06
C GLN A 137 17.60 -0.65 -1.06
N PHE A 138 16.28 -0.72 -0.84
CA PHE A 138 15.60 0.08 0.17
C PHE A 138 16.12 -0.21 1.57
N SER A 139 16.19 -1.48 1.96
CA SER A 139 16.55 -1.86 3.32
C SER A 139 18.00 -1.53 3.67
N LYS A 140 18.91 -1.30 2.72
CA LYS A 140 20.27 -0.82 3.02
C LYS A 140 20.31 0.62 3.55
N GLU A 141 19.34 1.44 3.14
CA GLU A 141 19.35 2.89 3.41
C GLU A 141 18.31 3.28 4.49
N TYR A 142 17.22 2.52 4.59
CA TYR A 142 16.04 2.92 5.37
C TYR A 142 15.64 1.88 6.42
N GLY A 143 14.94 2.34 7.44
CA GLY A 143 14.16 1.46 8.32
C GLY A 143 12.83 1.09 7.66
N LEU A 144 12.11 0.14 8.24
CA LEU A 144 10.82 -0.31 7.74
C LEU A 144 9.79 -0.32 8.88
N VAL A 145 8.63 0.27 8.62
CA VAL A 145 7.45 0.17 9.50
C VAL A 145 6.43 -0.71 8.79
N VAL A 146 6.07 -1.83 9.42
CA VAL A 146 5.12 -2.81 8.89
C VAL A 146 3.80 -2.66 9.63
N VAL A 147 2.72 -2.36 8.91
CA VAL A 147 1.38 -2.16 9.47
C VAL A 147 0.36 -2.95 8.67
N GLY A 148 -0.56 -3.64 9.35
CA GLY A 148 -1.65 -4.37 8.69
C GLY A 148 -1.23 -5.64 7.96
N TYR A 149 -0.04 -6.17 8.24
CA TYR A 149 0.48 -7.38 7.60
C TYR A 149 0.80 -8.46 8.65
N GLY A 150 0.22 -9.65 8.45
CA GLY A 150 0.32 -10.78 9.39
C GLY A 150 1.63 -11.56 9.34
N GLY A 151 2.37 -11.45 8.22
CA GLY A 151 3.65 -12.14 8.09
C GLY A 151 3.55 -13.65 7.92
N ASN A 152 2.54 -14.12 7.19
CA ASN A 152 2.30 -15.54 6.97
C ASN A 152 2.98 -16.05 5.69
N ASP A 153 3.08 -15.22 4.64
CA ASP A 153 3.67 -15.66 3.38
C ASP A 153 5.19 -15.79 3.42
N ARG A 154 5.71 -16.66 2.56
CA ARG A 154 7.16 -16.93 2.46
C ARG A 154 7.89 -15.87 1.67
N SER A 155 7.25 -15.34 0.63
CA SER A 155 7.84 -14.38 -0.30
C SER A 155 8.46 -13.18 0.44
N ILE A 156 7.78 -12.62 1.44
CA ILE A 156 8.25 -11.42 2.16
C ILE A 156 9.07 -11.82 3.39
N ILE A 157 8.58 -12.74 4.23
CA ILE A 157 9.22 -13.08 5.50
C ILE A 157 10.59 -13.71 5.31
N ASP A 158 10.77 -14.60 4.33
CA ASP A 158 12.04 -15.29 4.12
C ASP A 158 13.11 -14.27 3.67
N ILE A 159 12.74 -13.24 2.90
CA ILE A 159 13.63 -12.14 2.49
C ILE A 159 13.96 -11.24 3.69
N LEU A 160 12.98 -10.91 4.54
CA LEU A 160 13.23 -10.15 5.76
C LEU A 160 14.17 -10.89 6.72
N ASP A 161 13.95 -12.18 6.98
CA ASP A 161 14.83 -12.99 7.86
C ASP A 161 16.25 -13.09 7.30
N MET A 162 16.39 -13.23 5.98
CA MET A 162 17.70 -13.20 5.31
C MET A 162 18.43 -11.86 5.50
N MET A 163 17.71 -10.74 5.32
CA MET A 163 18.30 -9.40 5.49
C MET A 163 18.68 -9.12 6.95
N LEU A 164 17.84 -9.50 7.92
CA LEU A 164 18.12 -9.32 9.35
C LEU A 164 19.27 -10.19 9.86
N LYS A 165 19.60 -11.29 9.19
CA LYS A 165 20.80 -12.10 9.48
C LYS A 165 22.09 -11.46 8.95
N SER A 166 21.98 -10.48 8.06
CA SER A 166 23.10 -9.87 7.35
C SER A 166 23.37 -8.47 7.90
N VAL A 167 24.65 -8.08 7.98
CA VAL A 167 25.02 -6.72 8.39
C VAL A 167 24.69 -5.73 7.27
N GLY A 168 24.25 -4.52 7.64
CA GLY A 168 24.03 -3.43 6.69
C GLY A 168 22.61 -3.32 6.12
N TYR A 169 21.65 -4.04 6.69
CA TYR A 169 20.23 -3.87 6.41
C TYR A 169 19.48 -3.28 7.60
N PHE A 170 18.43 -2.53 7.29
CA PHE A 170 17.57 -1.78 8.20
C PHE A 170 18.37 -0.94 9.21
N PRO A 171 19.23 0.01 8.77
CA PRO A 171 20.03 0.80 9.71
C PRO A 171 19.18 1.55 10.75
N ASN A 172 17.93 1.89 10.43
CA ASN A 172 17.00 2.57 11.32
C ASN A 172 15.98 1.62 12.01
N GLY A 173 16.13 0.30 11.84
CA GLY A 173 15.30 -0.71 12.48
C GLY A 173 14.08 -1.17 11.67
N LEU A 174 13.56 -2.34 12.07
CA LEU A 174 12.30 -2.92 11.60
C LEU A 174 11.26 -2.82 12.71
N TYR A 175 10.22 -2.00 12.50
CA TYR A 175 9.11 -1.83 13.43
C TYR A 175 7.91 -2.60 12.91
N TRP A 176 7.41 -3.54 13.70
CA TRP A 176 6.25 -4.35 13.34
C TRP A 176 5.06 -4.00 14.22
N CYS A 177 4.04 -3.41 13.61
CA CYS A 177 2.80 -3.03 14.27
C CYS A 177 1.88 -4.25 14.38
N ILE A 178 1.46 -4.58 15.60
CA ILE A 178 0.59 -5.72 15.91
C ILE A 178 -0.62 -5.19 16.65
N ARG A 179 -1.82 -5.63 16.24
CA ARG A 179 -3.06 -5.30 16.95
C ARG A 179 -3.00 -5.82 18.38
N LYS A 180 -3.53 -5.08 19.36
CA LYS A 180 -3.47 -5.46 20.79
C LYS A 180 -3.99 -6.88 21.07
N GLU A 181 -4.98 -7.34 20.30
CA GLU A 181 -5.58 -8.67 20.40
C GLU A 181 -5.13 -9.64 19.29
N GLY A 182 -4.15 -9.25 18.47
CA GLY A 182 -3.69 -10.03 17.33
C GLY A 182 -2.85 -11.24 17.76
N LYS A 183 -3.15 -12.40 17.17
CA LYS A 183 -2.24 -13.56 17.23
C LYS A 183 -1.02 -13.29 16.33
N VAL A 184 0.15 -13.72 16.79
CA VAL A 184 1.42 -13.64 16.04
C VAL A 184 1.79 -15.05 15.60
N SER A 185 2.04 -15.24 14.30
CA SER A 185 2.50 -16.54 13.79
C SER A 185 3.84 -16.90 14.41
N LYS A 186 4.13 -18.21 14.57
CA LYS A 186 5.44 -18.67 15.08
C LYS A 186 6.59 -18.18 14.20
N LYS A 187 6.32 -18.01 12.90
CA LYS A 187 7.28 -17.51 11.92
C LYS A 187 7.64 -16.05 12.19
N LEU A 188 6.64 -15.20 12.41
CA LEU A 188 6.82 -13.80 12.76
C LEU A 188 7.47 -13.65 14.14
N ASP A 189 7.05 -14.42 15.15
CA ASP A 189 7.68 -14.38 16.48
C ASP A 189 9.19 -14.67 16.40
N ARG A 190 9.59 -15.66 15.59
CA ARG A 190 11.01 -15.95 15.35
C ARG A 190 11.75 -14.80 14.66
N LEU A 191 11.12 -14.16 13.68
CA LEU A 191 11.69 -13.01 12.97
C LEU A 191 11.95 -11.84 13.93
N MET A 192 11.02 -11.59 14.84
CA MET A 192 11.04 -10.44 15.75
C MET A 192 11.91 -10.66 17.00
N ARG A 193 12.58 -11.82 17.13
CA ARG A 193 13.66 -12.05 18.11
C ARG A 193 15.03 -11.60 17.60
N ARG A 194 15.12 -11.13 16.35
CA ARG A 194 16.36 -10.61 15.77
C ARG A 194 16.69 -9.24 16.34
N GLU A 195 17.97 -8.88 16.30
CA GLU A 195 18.41 -7.53 16.66
C GLU A 195 17.77 -6.48 15.74
N ASN A 196 17.62 -5.28 16.28
CA ASN A 196 17.08 -4.12 15.56
C ASN A 196 15.65 -4.32 15.02
N THR A 197 14.88 -5.19 15.68
CA THR A 197 13.45 -5.38 15.45
C THR A 197 12.65 -4.92 16.67
N TYR A 198 11.50 -4.30 16.44
CA TYR A 198 10.69 -3.68 17.49
C TYR A 198 9.21 -4.00 17.30
N HIS A 199 8.57 -4.50 18.35
CA HIS A 199 7.12 -4.69 18.36
C HIS A 199 6.41 -3.43 18.82
N ILE A 200 5.46 -2.95 18.00
CA ILE A 200 4.62 -1.80 18.33
C ILE A 200 3.17 -2.27 18.45
N LYS A 201 2.58 -2.14 19.63
CA LYS A 201 1.16 -2.48 19.82
C LYS A 201 0.28 -1.33 19.35
N ILE A 202 -0.68 -1.64 18.48
CA ILE A 202 -1.62 -0.67 17.90
C ILE A 202 -3.07 -1.15 18.09
N GLU A 203 -4.04 -0.24 18.05
CA GLU A 203 -5.47 -0.61 18.05
C GLU A 203 -5.86 -1.18 16.68
N ASN A 204 -5.86 -0.32 15.67
CA ASN A 204 -5.90 -0.70 14.26
C ASN A 204 -5.11 0.30 13.41
N PHE A 205 -5.21 0.17 12.08
CA PHE A 205 -4.49 0.99 11.11
C PHE A 205 -4.86 2.47 11.20
N ASP A 206 -6.16 2.77 11.35
CA ASP A 206 -6.66 4.14 11.33
C ASP A 206 -6.20 4.93 12.56
N GLU A 207 -6.33 4.40 13.78
CA GLU A 207 -5.87 5.14 14.97
C GLU A 207 -4.34 5.22 15.02
N PHE A 208 -3.61 4.20 14.56
CA PHE A 208 -2.15 4.28 14.48
C PHE A 208 -1.70 5.42 13.56
N MET A 209 -2.32 5.55 12.38
CA MET A 209 -1.99 6.62 11.45
C MET A 209 -2.40 8.00 11.98
N ALA A 210 -3.51 8.08 12.71
CA ALA A 210 -3.94 9.32 13.38
C ALA A 210 -2.94 9.75 14.47
N GLU A 211 -2.55 8.82 15.36
CA GLU A 211 -1.55 9.08 16.41
C GLU A 211 -0.19 9.46 15.81
N LEU A 212 0.25 8.76 14.75
CA LEU A 212 1.50 9.09 14.07
C LEU A 212 1.45 10.48 13.44
N HIS A 213 0.36 10.82 12.76
CA HIS A 213 0.15 12.14 12.16
C HIS A 213 0.17 13.26 13.21
N GLU A 214 -0.51 13.06 14.34
CA GLU A 214 -0.50 14.00 15.47
C GLU A 214 0.91 14.16 16.05
N LYS A 215 1.64 13.06 16.29
CA LYS A 215 3.01 13.10 16.83
C LYS A 215 4.01 13.78 15.90
N LEU A 216 3.79 13.73 14.60
CA LEU A 216 4.58 14.46 13.60
C LEU A 216 4.23 15.96 13.53
N GLY A 217 3.25 16.41 14.32
CA GLY A 217 2.82 17.82 14.37
C GLY A 217 2.17 18.28 13.06
N LEU A 218 1.61 17.36 12.28
CA LEU A 218 1.00 17.67 11.00
C LEU A 218 -0.44 18.13 11.20
N THR A 219 -0.90 19.01 10.32
CA THR A 219 -2.33 19.34 10.20
C THR A 219 -2.96 18.51 9.09
N LEU A 220 -4.29 18.37 9.12
CA LEU A 220 -5.02 17.74 8.02
C LEU A 220 -4.80 18.50 6.71
N PRO A 221 -4.81 17.81 5.55
CA PRO A 221 -4.75 18.46 4.24
C PRO A 221 -5.90 19.45 4.03
N ASP A 222 -5.66 20.49 3.23
CA ASP A 222 -6.68 21.48 2.90
C ASP A 222 -7.90 20.88 2.19
N THR A 223 -7.70 19.83 1.38
CA THR A 223 -8.79 19.07 0.75
C THR A 223 -9.76 18.45 1.74
N VAL A 224 -9.35 18.26 2.99
CA VAL A 224 -10.18 17.72 4.08
C VAL A 224 -10.68 18.84 4.99
N ARG A 225 -9.82 19.81 5.30
CA ARG A 225 -10.14 20.93 6.19
C ARG A 225 -11.09 21.96 5.56
N ASP A 226 -10.90 22.26 4.29
CA ASP A 226 -11.73 23.16 3.49
C ASP A 226 -11.90 22.61 2.06
N PRO A 227 -12.76 21.59 1.88
CA PRO A 227 -12.92 20.90 0.60
C PRO A 227 -13.38 21.83 -0.53
N TYR A 228 -14.29 22.77 -0.22
CA TYR A 228 -14.82 23.71 -1.22
C TYR A 228 -13.72 24.58 -1.78
N LYS A 229 -12.92 25.21 -0.91
CA LYS A 229 -11.79 26.03 -1.34
C LYS A 229 -10.78 25.24 -2.15
N ALA A 230 -10.40 24.04 -1.68
CA ALA A 230 -9.43 23.20 -2.37
C ALA A 230 -9.91 22.79 -3.78
N ILE A 231 -11.19 22.47 -3.93
CA ILE A 231 -11.80 22.16 -5.24
C ILE A 231 -11.81 23.41 -6.12
N THR A 232 -12.24 24.57 -5.61
CA THR A 232 -12.25 25.83 -6.37
C THR A 232 -10.85 26.20 -6.86
N GLU A 233 -9.82 26.08 -6.03
CA GLU A 233 -8.43 26.33 -6.42
C GLU A 233 -7.94 25.37 -7.51
N LYS A 234 -8.28 24.07 -7.41
CA LYS A 234 -7.99 23.09 -8.46
C LYS A 234 -8.71 23.42 -9.76
N LEU A 235 -10.00 23.75 -9.73
CA LEU A 235 -10.78 24.13 -10.90
C LEU A 235 -10.17 25.35 -11.61
N ASN A 236 -9.84 26.39 -10.84
CA ASN A 236 -9.21 27.59 -11.37
C ASN A 236 -7.83 27.32 -12.00
N THR A 237 -7.12 26.29 -11.51
CA THR A 237 -5.79 25.94 -12.00
C THR A 237 -5.83 25.11 -13.29
N PHE A 238 -6.77 24.16 -13.39
CA PHE A 238 -6.78 23.15 -14.46
C PHE A 238 -7.84 23.38 -15.54
N ILE A 239 -8.95 24.03 -15.21
CA ILE A 239 -10.10 24.18 -16.12
C ILE A 239 -10.14 25.58 -16.72
N LEU A 240 -9.94 26.61 -15.89
CA LEU A 240 -9.90 27.97 -16.40
C LEU A 240 -8.56 28.23 -17.10
N PRO A 241 -8.58 28.54 -18.40
CA PRO A 241 -7.34 28.70 -19.14
C PRO A 241 -6.63 29.97 -18.67
N LYS A 242 -5.31 29.87 -18.48
CA LYS A 242 -4.46 31.03 -18.19
C LYS A 242 -4.32 31.97 -19.40
N GLU A 243 -4.59 31.45 -20.59
CA GLU A 243 -4.50 32.16 -21.86
C GLU A 243 -5.84 32.19 -22.59
N LYS A 244 -6.00 33.12 -23.51
CA LYS A 244 -7.26 33.32 -24.24
C LYS A 244 -7.50 32.15 -25.20
N VAL A 245 -8.56 31.38 -24.96
CA VAL A 245 -8.93 30.26 -25.86
C VAL A 245 -9.78 30.77 -27.00
N GLU A 246 -9.29 30.61 -28.23
CA GLU A 246 -10.01 31.05 -29.44
C GLU A 246 -10.98 30.01 -30.00
N HIS A 247 -10.82 28.74 -29.62
CA HIS A 247 -11.69 27.67 -30.14
C HIS A 247 -13.14 27.86 -29.65
N PRO A 248 -14.13 27.98 -30.55
CA PRO A 248 -15.48 28.45 -30.22
C PRO A 248 -16.23 27.53 -29.25
N ILE A 249 -16.02 26.21 -29.34
CA ILE A 249 -16.66 25.24 -28.43
C ILE A 249 -16.08 25.37 -27.02
N ILE A 250 -14.75 25.36 -26.89
CA ILE A 250 -14.08 25.43 -25.58
C ILE A 250 -14.40 26.76 -24.89
N LYS A 251 -14.44 27.85 -25.66
CA LYS A 251 -14.82 29.17 -25.13
C LYS A 251 -16.27 29.20 -24.65
N LYS A 252 -17.19 28.56 -25.36
CA LYS A 252 -18.59 28.41 -24.92
C LYS A 252 -18.65 27.67 -23.59
N ASP A 253 -17.97 26.53 -23.48
CA ASP A 253 -17.99 25.68 -22.28
C ASP A 253 -17.37 26.39 -21.06
N ILE A 254 -16.26 27.12 -21.24
CA ILE A 254 -15.67 27.96 -20.18
C ILE A 254 -16.65 29.05 -19.71
N THR A 255 -17.33 29.71 -20.66
CA THR A 255 -18.29 30.78 -20.34
C THR A 255 -19.52 30.23 -19.60
N GLU A 256 -19.90 28.97 -19.81
CA GLU A 256 -20.98 28.32 -19.07
C GLU A 256 -20.55 27.95 -17.64
N LEU A 257 -19.28 27.55 -17.44
CA LEU A 257 -18.71 27.26 -16.12
C LEU A 257 -18.56 28.51 -15.24
N GLU A 258 -18.15 29.65 -15.82
CA GLU A 258 -18.02 30.93 -15.08
C GLU A 258 -19.36 31.50 -14.58
N LYS A 259 -20.51 30.98 -15.05
CA LYS A 259 -21.85 31.43 -14.68
C LYS A 259 -22.48 30.65 -13.51
N GLN A 260 -21.86 29.55 -13.10
CA GLN A 260 -22.29 28.73 -11.95
C GLN A 260 -21.71 29.28 -10.64
#